data_AF-A0A7X8PQ98-F1
#
_entry.id   AF-A0A7X8PQ98-F1
#
_cell.length_a   1.000
_cell.length_b   1.000
_cell.length_c   1.000
_cell.angle_alpha   90.00
_cell.angle_beta   90.00
_cell.angle_gamma   90.00
#
_symmetry.space_group_name_H-M   'P 1'
#
loop_
_entity.id
_entity.type
_entity.pdbx_description
1 polymer ?
#
loop_
_entity_poly.entity_id
_entity_poly.type
_entity_poly.pdbx_seq_one_letter_code
_entity_poly.pdbx_strand_id
1 'polypeptide(L)'
;MIQKDYEYVHGSAAKQLEYDVYEENKVLKEKKRYKSNRKTKLRMVVAIVVVLAAGLAVMYRYAMITKLSYDLNRLERDYEKIRNENSLLKVQIETKTDLNEIKEAAEKRLGMQMPDKSQIIYIKVPRNDYTVVMTHKTQTGNDESLAGALVDKAAGLVKLFE
;
A
#
# COMPACT_ATOMS: atom_id res chain seq x y z
N MET A 1 -36.59 -64.63 -31.11
CA MET A 1 -36.18 -65.03 -29.75
C MET A 1 -34.72 -65.42 -29.82
N ILE A 2 -33.82 -64.69 -29.15
CA ILE A 2 -32.38 -64.99 -29.17
C ILE A 2 -32.11 -65.91 -27.97
N GLN A 3 -31.96 -67.21 -28.23
CA GLN A 3 -31.46 -68.13 -27.21
C GLN A 3 -29.95 -67.92 -27.09
N LYS A 4 -29.51 -67.49 -25.91
CA LYS A 4 -28.08 -67.47 -25.57
C LYS A 4 -27.75 -68.86 -25.02
N ASP A 5 -26.96 -69.62 -25.76
CA ASP A 5 -26.36 -70.85 -25.26
C ASP A 5 -25.24 -70.49 -24.28
N TYR A 6 -25.42 -70.87 -23.01
CA TYR A 6 -24.42 -70.69 -21.98
C TYR A 6 -23.65 -72.01 -21.84
N GLU A 7 -22.38 -72.02 -22.26
CA GLU A 7 -21.47 -73.15 -22.04
C GLU A 7 -20.99 -73.12 -20.58
N TYR A 8 -21.42 -74.10 -19.79
CA TYR A 8 -21.07 -74.19 -18.38
C TYR A 8 -19.69 -74.83 -18.22
N VAL A 9 -18.70 -74.05 -17.77
CA VAL A 9 -17.37 -74.54 -17.44
C VAL A 9 -17.34 -74.95 -15.97
N HIS A 10 -17.03 -76.22 -15.69
CA HIS A 10 -16.98 -76.79 -14.34
C HIS A 10 -15.54 -77.01 -13.85
N GLY A 11 -15.38 -77.13 -12.52
CA GLY A 11 -14.10 -77.45 -11.88
C GLY A 11 -13.22 -76.24 -11.58
N SER A 12 -11.92 -76.45 -11.43
CA SER A 12 -10.94 -75.39 -11.07
C SER A 12 -10.74 -74.33 -12.17
N ALA A 13 -11.25 -74.57 -13.38
CA ALA A 13 -11.26 -73.62 -14.50
C ALA A 13 -12.51 -72.71 -14.50
N ALA A 14 -13.48 -72.95 -13.61
CA ALA A 14 -14.65 -72.09 -13.50
C ALA A 14 -14.25 -70.69 -13.01
N LYS A 15 -14.82 -69.65 -13.64
CA LYS A 15 -14.60 -68.26 -13.24
C LYS A 15 -15.05 -68.06 -11.80
N GLN A 16 -14.12 -67.70 -10.90
CA GLN A 16 -14.45 -67.34 -9.53
C GLN A 16 -15.32 -66.08 -9.55
N LEU A 17 -16.41 -66.10 -8.76
CA LEU A 17 -17.31 -64.96 -8.64
C LEU A 17 -16.57 -63.83 -7.89
N GLU A 18 -16.50 -62.66 -8.53
CA GLU A 18 -15.97 -61.46 -7.90
C GLU A 18 -17.02 -60.95 -6.90
N TYR A 19 -16.81 -61.26 -5.62
CA TYR A 19 -17.72 -60.91 -4.54
C TYR A 19 -17.46 -59.46 -4.10
N ASP A 20 -18.24 -58.50 -4.60
CA ASP A 20 -18.26 -57.16 -4.03
C ASP A 20 -19.12 -57.15 -2.76
N VAL A 21 -18.44 -57.23 -1.61
CA VAL A 21 -19.02 -57.15 -0.25
C VAL A 21 -19.98 -55.96 -0.09
N TYR A 22 -19.81 -54.90 -0.87
CA TYR A 22 -20.62 -53.68 -0.80
C TYR A 22 -21.87 -53.69 -1.68
N GLU A 23 -22.00 -54.59 -2.66
CA GLU A 23 -23.22 -54.69 -3.47
C GLU A 23 -24.30 -55.53 -2.79
N GLU A 24 -23.88 -56.62 -2.15
CA GLU A 24 -24.78 -57.61 -1.54
C GLU A 24 -25.21 -57.20 -0.13
N ASN A 25 -24.33 -56.56 0.64
CA ASN A 25 -24.62 -56.16 2.02
C ASN A 25 -25.18 -54.73 2.10
N LYS A 26 -26.50 -54.62 2.32
CA LYS A 26 -27.23 -53.34 2.39
C LYS A 26 -26.63 -52.36 3.40
N VAL A 27 -26.17 -52.84 4.56
CA VAL A 27 -25.59 -52.01 5.64
C VAL A 27 -24.26 -51.38 5.22
N LEU A 28 -23.40 -52.14 4.54
CA LEU A 28 -22.10 -51.65 4.07
C LEU A 28 -22.25 -50.68 2.89
N LYS A 29 -23.23 -50.92 2.01
CA LYS A 29 -23.61 -50.02 0.92
C LYS A 29 -24.06 -48.66 1.44
N GLU A 30 -24.93 -48.65 2.46
CA GLU A 30 -25.40 -47.43 3.11
C GLU A 30 -24.27 -46.67 3.80
N LYS A 31 -23.36 -47.37 4.49
CA LYS A 31 -22.18 -46.76 5.13
C LYS A 31 -21.24 -46.10 4.10
N LYS A 32 -21.05 -46.72 2.93
CA LYS A 32 -20.26 -46.16 1.81
C LYS A 32 -20.94 -44.92 1.23
N ARG A 33 -22.26 -44.95 1.02
CA ARG A 33 -23.05 -43.78 0.56
C ARG A 33 -23.03 -42.64 1.57
N TYR A 34 -23.18 -42.93 2.87
CA TYR A 34 -23.10 -41.92 3.92
C TYR A 34 -21.74 -41.22 3.95
N LYS A 35 -20.63 -41.98 3.90
CA LYS A 35 -19.28 -41.40 3.84
C LYS A 35 -19.07 -40.56 2.58
N SER A 36 -19.56 -41.00 1.42
CA SER A 36 -19.50 -40.24 0.17
C SER A 36 -20.28 -38.92 0.28
N ASN A 37 -21.54 -38.99 0.74
CA ASN A 37 -22.40 -37.83 0.90
C ASN A 37 -21.82 -36.81 1.90
N ARG A 38 -21.19 -37.27 2.98
CA ARG A 38 -20.48 -36.41 3.94
C ARG A 38 -19.30 -35.68 3.30
N LYS A 39 -18.51 -36.37 2.47
CA LYS A 39 -17.40 -35.73 1.71
C LYS A 39 -17.92 -34.68 0.74
N THR A 40 -19.01 -34.96 0.02
CA THR A 40 -19.62 -34.00 -0.92
C THR A 40 -20.18 -32.78 -0.19
N LYS A 41 -20.87 -32.98 0.94
CA LYS A 41 -21.36 -31.88 1.79
C LYS A 41 -20.21 -31.02 2.32
N LEU A 42 -19.12 -31.63 2.78
CA LEU A 42 -17.93 -30.92 3.25
C LEU A 42 -17.31 -30.07 2.14
N ARG A 43 -17.17 -30.63 0.93
CA ARG A 43 -16.67 -29.89 -0.25
C ARG A 43 -17.54 -28.67 -0.57
N MET A 44 -18.86 -28.80 -0.48
CA MET A 44 -19.79 -27.70 -0.70
C MET A 44 -19.62 -26.59 0.36
N VAL A 45 -19.51 -26.96 1.64
CA VAL A 45 -19.26 -25.99 2.73
C VAL A 45 -17.93 -25.28 2.53
N VAL A 46 -16.87 -26.01 2.20
CA VAL A 46 -15.54 -25.41 1.93
C VAL A 46 -15.62 -24.45 0.73
N ALA A 47 -16.32 -24.81 -0.34
CA ALA A 47 -16.50 -23.91 -1.48
C ALA A 47 -17.20 -22.60 -1.08
N ILE A 48 -18.25 -22.66 -0.25
CA ILE A 48 -18.95 -21.47 0.26
C ILE A 48 -18.00 -20.61 1.10
N VAL A 49 -17.21 -21.23 1.99
CA VAL A 49 -16.23 -20.52 2.83
C VAL A 49 -15.16 -19.85 1.97
N VAL A 50 -14.67 -20.50 0.91
CA VAL A 50 -13.68 -19.92 -0.02
C VAL A 50 -14.25 -18.69 -0.72
N VAL A 51 -15.49 -18.77 -1.22
CA VAL A 51 -16.16 -17.63 -1.87
C VAL A 51 -16.34 -16.47 -0.88
N LEU A 52 -16.77 -16.77 0.35
CA LEU A 52 -16.94 -15.78 1.40
C LEU A 52 -15.60 -15.14 1.79
N ALA A 53 -14.54 -15.95 1.95
CA ALA A 53 -13.20 -15.46 2.26
C ALA A 53 -12.65 -14.56 1.14
N ALA A 54 -12.89 -14.91 -0.12
CA ALA A 54 -12.55 -14.05 -1.26
C ALA A 54 -13.29 -12.70 -1.20
N GLY A 55 -14.60 -12.72 -0.89
CA GLY A 55 -15.38 -11.50 -0.70
C GLY A 55 -14.86 -10.62 0.45
N LEU A 56 -14.52 -11.23 1.59
CA LEU A 56 -13.92 -10.52 2.73
C LEU A 56 -12.55 -9.95 2.39
N ALA A 57 -11.72 -10.67 1.64
CA ALA A 57 -10.41 -10.18 1.22
C ALA A 57 -10.53 -8.92 0.35
N VAL A 58 -11.50 -8.89 -0.56
CA VAL A 58 -11.79 -7.71 -1.39
C VAL A 58 -12.27 -6.54 -0.52
N MET A 59 -13.23 -6.78 0.38
CA MET A 59 -13.70 -5.73 1.32
C MET A 59 -12.57 -5.19 2.20
N TYR A 60 -11.68 -6.06 2.70
CA TYR A 60 -10.53 -5.66 3.50
C TYR A 60 -9.56 -4.76 2.71
N ARG A 61 -9.32 -5.07 1.43
CA ARG A 61 -8.52 -4.21 0.54
C ARG A 61 -9.15 -2.83 0.40
N TYR A 62 -10.46 -2.74 0.18
CA TYR A 62 -11.15 -1.46 0.12
C TYR A 62 -11.07 -0.69 1.43
N ALA A 63 -11.27 -1.34 2.58
CA ALA A 63 -11.15 -0.70 3.88
C ALA A 63 -9.74 -0.12 4.11
N MET A 64 -8.69 -0.83 3.69
CA MET A 64 -7.31 -0.34 3.75
C MET A 64 -7.09 0.88 2.85
N ILE A 65 -7.63 0.89 1.64
CA ILE A 65 -7.55 2.04 0.74
C ILE A 65 -8.24 3.25 1.36
N THR A 66 -9.45 3.07 1.88
CA THR A 66 -10.21 4.15 2.53
C THR A 66 -9.46 4.71 3.74
N LYS A 67 -8.86 3.84 4.57
CA LYS A 67 -8.03 4.29 5.70
C LYS A 67 -6.85 5.14 5.22
N LEU A 68 -6.15 4.69 4.17
CA LEU A 68 -5.03 5.44 3.60
C LEU A 68 -5.50 6.79 3.03
N SER A 69 -6.65 6.85 2.36
CA SER A 69 -7.22 8.13 1.90
C SER A 69 -7.54 9.08 3.05
N TYR A 70 -8.03 8.58 4.18
CA TYR A 70 -8.24 9.42 5.37
C TYR A 70 -6.92 9.96 5.92
N ASP A 71 -5.89 9.12 6.01
CA ASP A 71 -4.57 9.53 6.48
C ASP A 71 -3.93 10.57 5.53
N LEU A 72 -4.06 10.38 4.22
CA LEU A 72 -3.62 11.34 3.20
C LEU A 72 -4.34 12.68 3.35
N ASN A 73 -5.66 12.69 3.45
CA ASN A 73 -6.44 13.91 3.61
C ASN A 73 -6.12 14.64 4.92
N ARG A 74 -5.83 13.90 6.00
CA ARG A 74 -5.37 14.51 7.26
C ARG A 74 -4.01 15.18 7.07
N LEU A 75 -3.06 14.48 6.46
CA LEU A 75 -1.72 15.02 6.21
C LEU A 75 -1.75 16.24 5.28
N GLU A 76 -2.59 16.21 4.25
CA GLU A 76 -2.80 17.33 3.34
C GLU A 76 -3.38 18.55 4.06
N ARG A 77 -4.35 18.35 4.98
CA ARG A 77 -4.88 19.43 5.82
C ARG A 77 -3.81 20.04 6.72
N ASP A 78 -2.99 19.21 7.35
CA ASP A 78 -1.90 19.67 8.22
C ASP A 78 -0.86 20.46 7.39
N TYR A 79 -0.53 19.96 6.20
CA TYR A 79 0.36 20.64 5.26
C TYR A 79 -0.19 22.00 4.82
N GLU A 80 -1.44 22.06 4.36
CA GLU A 80 -2.09 23.31 3.94
C GLU A 80 -2.20 24.31 5.10
N LYS A 81 -2.43 23.83 6.33
CA LYS A 81 -2.40 24.70 7.52
C LYS A 81 -1.03 25.34 7.70
N ILE A 82 0.05 24.56 7.70
CA ILE A 82 1.42 25.07 7.85
C ILE A 82 1.80 26.00 6.70
N ARG A 83 1.40 25.67 5.47
CA ARG A 83 1.63 26.50 4.29
C ARG A 83 0.94 27.86 4.41
N ASN A 84 -0.32 27.86 4.85
CA ASN A 84 -1.08 29.09 5.08
C ASN A 84 -0.48 29.93 6.21
N GLU A 85 -0.07 29.30 7.32
CA GLU A 85 0.66 29.97 8.40
C GLU A 85 1.96 30.60 7.90
N ASN A 86 2.74 29.88 7.08
CA ASN A 86 3.97 30.41 6.49
C ASN A 86 3.70 31.61 5.57
N SER A 87 2.67 31.53 4.72
CA SER A 87 2.25 32.62 3.85
C SER A 87 1.84 33.86 4.66
N LEU A 88 1.03 33.65 5.70
CA LEU A 88 0.62 34.73 6.60
C LEU A 88 1.81 35.38 7.31
N LEU A 89 2.76 34.58 7.79
CA LEU A 89 3.98 35.09 8.43
C LEU A 89 4.82 35.90 7.45
N LYS A 90 4.94 35.48 6.19
CA LYS A 90 5.64 36.26 5.15
C LYS A 90 4.99 37.62 4.95
N VAL A 91 3.66 37.67 4.81
CA VAL A 91 2.94 38.95 4.68
C VAL A 91 3.17 39.82 5.92
N GLN A 92 3.11 39.27 7.13
CA GLN A 92 3.39 40.03 8.35
C GLN A 92 4.81 40.59 8.40
N ILE A 93 5.81 39.84 7.91
CA ILE A 93 7.19 40.32 7.82
C ILE A 93 7.28 41.48 6.83
N GLU A 94 6.66 41.36 5.66
CA GLU A 94 6.63 42.41 4.65
C GLU A 94 5.96 43.68 5.19
N THR A 95 4.81 43.55 5.86
CA THR A 95 4.12 44.69 6.51
C THR A 95 4.97 45.33 7.60
N LYS A 96 5.63 44.54 8.46
CA LYS A 96 6.51 45.10 9.51
C LYS A 96 7.80 45.72 8.97
N THR A 97 8.22 45.34 7.76
CA THR A 97 9.37 45.92 7.08
C THR A 97 8.97 47.15 6.23
N ASP A 98 7.67 47.43 6.10
CA ASP A 98 7.20 48.64 5.45
C ASP A 98 7.69 49.88 6.23
N LEU A 99 8.31 50.80 5.50
CA LEU A 99 8.86 52.04 6.04
C LEU A 99 7.79 52.87 6.76
N ASN A 100 6.53 52.77 6.34
CA ASN A 100 5.42 53.46 6.99
C ASN A 100 5.14 52.92 8.40
N GLU A 101 5.11 51.59 8.57
CA GLU A 101 4.95 50.94 9.87
C GLU A 101 6.16 51.21 10.78
N ILE A 102 7.38 51.15 10.23
CA ILE A 102 8.61 51.49 10.96
C ILE A 102 8.55 52.94 11.45
N LYS A 103 8.15 53.87 10.58
CA LYS A 103 8.01 55.29 10.93
C LYS A 103 6.97 55.48 12.02
N GLU A 104 5.79 54.88 11.88
CA GLU A 104 4.72 54.99 12.87
C GLU A 104 5.14 54.43 14.24
N ALA A 105 5.82 53.28 14.26
CA ALA A 105 6.36 52.70 15.48
C ALA A 105 7.45 53.60 16.11
N ALA A 106 8.36 54.14 15.30
CA ALA A 106 9.41 55.05 15.75
C ALA A 106 8.83 56.34 16.37
N GLU A 107 7.89 56.97 15.69
CA GLU A 107 7.29 58.23 16.14
C GLU A 107 6.36 58.03 17.34
N LYS A 108 5.43 57.06 17.28
CA LYS A 108 4.39 56.90 18.32
C LYS A 108 4.84 56.13 19.54
N ARG A 109 5.68 55.09 19.37
CA ARG A 109 6.09 54.22 20.50
C ARG A 109 7.44 54.61 21.08
N LEU A 110 8.39 55.00 20.24
CA LEU A 110 9.74 55.34 20.67
C LEU A 110 9.94 56.85 20.83
N GLY A 111 8.95 57.68 20.46
CA GLY A 111 9.05 59.13 20.54
C GLY A 111 10.13 59.72 19.64
N MET A 112 10.55 58.99 18.61
CA MET A 112 11.53 59.48 17.63
C MET A 112 10.90 60.56 16.75
N GLN A 113 11.73 61.49 16.30
CA GLN A 113 11.34 62.53 15.35
C GLN A 113 12.29 62.51 14.16
N MET A 114 11.80 62.94 13.00
CA MET A 114 12.60 63.02 11.80
C MET A 114 13.74 64.05 12.00
N PRO A 115 15.01 63.68 11.72
CA PRO A 115 16.14 64.57 11.95
C PRO A 115 16.13 65.76 10.99
N ASP A 116 16.61 66.91 11.47
CA ASP A 116 16.79 68.11 10.65
C ASP A 116 18.03 67.98 9.75
N LYS A 117 18.10 68.75 8.66
CA LYS A 117 19.18 68.69 7.65
C LYS A 117 20.58 68.88 8.25
N SER A 118 20.67 69.63 9.34
CA SER A 118 21.91 69.89 10.08
C SER A 118 22.43 68.68 10.89
N GLN A 119 21.59 67.66 11.11
CA GLN A 119 21.90 66.48 11.92
C GLN A 119 22.29 65.26 11.07
N ILE A 120 22.36 65.40 9.74
CA ILE A 120 22.66 64.30 8.81
C ILE A 120 24.15 64.30 8.45
N ILE A 121 24.84 63.20 8.73
CA ILE A 121 26.26 62.98 8.37
C ILE A 121 26.36 61.83 7.37
N TYR A 122 26.95 62.08 6.20
CA TYR A 122 27.13 61.09 5.15
C TYR A 122 28.43 60.31 5.33
N ILE A 123 28.34 58.98 5.39
CA ILE A 123 29.46 58.06 5.52
C ILE A 123 29.58 57.21 4.25
N LYS A 124 30.80 57.06 3.70
CA LYS A 124 31.08 56.18 2.56
C LYS A 124 31.19 54.74 3.02
N VAL A 125 30.27 53.89 2.57
CA VAL A 125 30.31 52.44 2.84
C VAL A 125 31.00 51.72 1.66
N PRO A 126 32.10 50.96 1.89
CA PRO A 126 32.71 50.13 0.86
C PRO A 126 31.80 48.95 0.52
N ARG A 127 31.55 48.68 -0.78
CA ARG A 127 30.72 47.56 -1.24
C ARG A 127 31.50 46.25 -1.17
N ASN A 128 31.18 45.40 -0.19
CA ASN A 128 31.60 44.00 -0.15
C ASN A 128 30.34 43.11 -0.14
N ASP A 129 29.61 43.11 -1.25
CA ASP A 129 28.47 42.22 -1.43
C ASP A 129 29.01 40.84 -1.84
N TYR A 130 28.94 39.85 -0.96
CA TYR A 130 29.19 38.46 -1.30
C TYR A 130 27.86 37.70 -1.36
N THR A 131 27.52 37.21 -2.55
CA THR A 131 26.38 36.31 -2.75
C THR A 131 26.85 34.88 -2.51
N VAL A 132 26.46 34.28 -1.38
CA VAL A 132 26.70 32.86 -1.14
C VAL A 132 25.67 32.08 -1.94
N VAL A 133 26.05 31.63 -3.13
CA VAL A 133 25.25 30.68 -3.89
C VAL A 133 25.34 29.34 -3.16
N MET A 134 24.23 28.88 -2.57
CA MET A 134 24.14 27.54 -2.00
C MET A 134 24.27 26.52 -3.12
N THR A 135 25.50 26.07 -3.38
CA THR A 135 25.75 24.89 -4.21
C THR A 135 25.18 23.70 -3.45
N HIS A 136 24.04 23.20 -3.90
CA HIS A 136 23.56 21.88 -3.49
C HIS A 136 24.63 20.87 -3.90
N LYS A 137 25.33 20.32 -2.91
CA LYS A 137 26.19 19.15 -3.10
C LYS A 137 25.27 17.98 -3.45
N THR A 138 25.07 17.74 -4.74
CA THR A 138 24.43 16.51 -5.23
C THR A 138 25.24 15.36 -4.68
N GLN A 139 24.70 14.68 -3.68
CA GLN A 139 25.20 13.39 -3.26
C GLN A 139 24.90 12.43 -4.42
N THR A 140 25.88 12.19 -5.27
CA THR A 140 25.89 11.07 -6.20
C THR A 140 26.02 9.80 -5.36
N GLY A 141 24.90 9.36 -4.79
CA GLY A 141 24.80 8.17 -3.97
C GLY A 141 24.38 6.98 -4.83
N ASN A 142 25.32 6.06 -5.05
CA ASN A 142 25.08 4.62 -5.19
C ASN A 142 23.97 4.15 -6.15
N ASP A 143 23.94 4.61 -7.39
CA ASP A 143 23.13 3.97 -8.44
C ASP A 143 23.53 2.50 -8.66
N GLU A 144 24.77 2.11 -8.34
CA GLU A 144 25.24 0.72 -8.43
C GLU A 144 24.57 -0.23 -7.41
N SER A 145 24.14 0.26 -6.23
CA SER A 145 23.52 -0.61 -5.22
C SER A 145 22.06 -0.91 -5.53
N LEU A 146 21.36 -0.01 -6.24
CA LEU A 146 19.96 -0.20 -6.64
C LEU A 146 19.85 -1.07 -7.89
N ALA A 147 20.73 -0.89 -8.88
CA ALA A 147 20.80 -1.76 -10.04
C ALA A 147 21.26 -3.19 -9.67
N GLY A 148 22.28 -3.31 -8.82
CA GLY A 148 22.77 -4.60 -8.32
C GLY A 148 21.70 -5.39 -7.57
N ALA A 149 20.91 -4.74 -6.72
CA ALA A 149 19.82 -5.39 -5.98
C ALA A 149 18.67 -5.90 -6.87
N LEU A 150 18.45 -5.28 -8.04
CA LEU A 150 17.44 -5.74 -9.00
C LEU A 150 17.93 -6.95 -9.81
N VAL A 151 19.21 -6.97 -10.18
CA VAL A 151 19.83 -8.11 -10.90
C VAL A 151 19.85 -9.35 -10.02
N ASP A 152 20.21 -9.22 -8.74
CA ASP A 152 20.21 -10.35 -7.81
C ASP A 152 18.81 -10.93 -7.57
N LYS A 153 17.78 -10.08 -7.49
CA LYS A 153 16.39 -10.54 -7.39
C LYS A 153 15.89 -11.21 -8.66
N ALA A 154 16.28 -10.71 -9.83
CA ALA A 154 15.91 -11.33 -11.11
C ALA A 154 16.60 -12.69 -11.30
N ALA A 155 17.89 -12.80 -10.94
CA ALA A 155 18.63 -14.05 -10.99
C ALA A 155 18.04 -15.12 -10.04
N GLY A 156 17.52 -14.71 -8.87
CA GLY A 156 16.82 -15.60 -7.95
C GLY A 156 15.49 -16.15 -8.48
N LEU A 157 14.78 -15.39 -9.31
CA LEU A 157 13.52 -15.84 -9.92
C LEU A 157 13.75 -16.82 -11.07
N VAL A 158 14.81 -16.64 -11.86
CA VAL A 158 15.13 -17.57 -12.96
C VAL A 158 15.53 -18.95 -12.43
N LYS A 159 16.28 -19.01 -11.31
CA LYS A 159 16.63 -20.27 -10.63
C LYS A 159 15.47 -21.01 -9.98
N LEU A 160 14.29 -20.39 -9.88
CA LEU A 160 13.08 -21.00 -9.31
C LEU A 160 12.19 -21.67 -10.37
N PHE A 161 12.48 -21.45 -11.66
CA PHE A 161 11.74 -22.00 -12.80
C PHE A 161 12.55 -22.98 -13.65
N GLU A 162 13.76 -23.35 -13.20
CA GLU A 162 14.58 -24.47 -13.70
C GLU A 162 14.55 -25.62 -12.67
#